data_AF-A0A9P3JCU8-F1
#
_entry.id   AF-A0A9P3JCU8-F1
#
_cell.length_a   1.000
_cell.length_b   1.000
_cell.length_c   1.000
_cell.angle_alpha   90.00
_cell.angle_beta   90.00
_cell.angle_gamma   90.00
#
_symmetry.space_group_name_H-M   'P 1'
#
loop_
_entity.id
_entity.type
_entity.pdbx_description
1 polymer ?
#
loop_
_entity_poly.entity_id
_entity_poly.type
_entity_poly.pdbx_seq_one_letter_code
_entity_poly.pdbx_strand_id
1 'polypeptide(L)'
;MFQAQDSREFSKIACSRLGVVSRHIAPQASQPCGKSRADSLVPDREGFYIEDSDKGDEVDFPPFVSRSHASAQYGARSARSPLSRISGPAASAASVAGPIAGKSTDATSTAPLHWIFASGLKADSRDSNHPSSTSGPEPPSAEPVALVIGAGDAIGSAVARRFAREGYVAVVVRRNGSKLQVLVDGIAADGGKAVGFGVDARREDQVAQLVATVEAEIGPIHVMVFNIGANVKFNVVDTNSRVYFKVWEMACLAGFLASREAAQRMLVRNSGTIIFTGATASVRGAAGFSAFSGAKHALRALAQCLAKELGPQGIHVSHVVIDGAVDTPWIRESFPDMVWEKDKVDGLVQPDDVADLYWSLHMQKRSGWTFEVDLRPWKEKW
;
A
#
# COMPACT_ATOMS: atom_id res chain seq x y z
N MET A 1 -11.12 -45.81 -4.43
CA MET A 1 -10.02 -46.39 -5.24
C MET A 1 -8.74 -45.75 -4.74
N PHE A 2 -8.00 -46.51 -3.91
CA PHE A 2 -6.69 -46.30 -3.27
C PHE A 2 -6.33 -44.91 -2.72
N GLN A 3 -6.55 -44.60 -1.43
CA GLN A 3 -5.85 -45.00 -0.18
C GLN A 3 -4.44 -44.43 0.03
N ALA A 4 -4.30 -43.78 1.19
CA ALA A 4 -3.08 -43.32 1.84
C ALA A 4 -2.13 -44.46 2.22
N GLN A 5 -0.83 -44.16 2.35
CA GLN A 5 -0.01 -44.74 3.42
C GLN A 5 1.27 -43.94 3.71
N ASP A 6 1.42 -43.71 5.01
CA ASP A 6 2.60 -43.32 5.78
C ASP A 6 3.71 -44.38 5.66
N SER A 7 4.98 -43.98 5.69
CA SER A 7 6.06 -44.85 6.19
C SER A 7 7.28 -44.04 6.64
N ARG A 8 7.62 -44.23 7.91
CA ARG A 8 8.80 -43.73 8.63
C ARG A 8 10.04 -44.55 8.28
N GLU A 9 11.19 -43.92 8.58
CA GLU A 9 12.41 -44.52 9.17
C GLU A 9 13.13 -45.65 8.42
N PHE A 10 14.38 -45.40 7.98
CA PHE A 10 15.47 -46.38 8.08
C PHE A 10 16.87 -45.71 8.16
N SER A 11 17.39 -45.70 9.40
CA SER A 11 18.76 -45.94 9.90
C SER A 11 20.05 -45.66 9.09
N LYS A 12 20.90 -44.82 9.73
CA LYS A 12 22.36 -44.87 9.99
C LYS A 12 23.22 -46.00 9.37
N ILE A 13 24.46 -45.67 8.98
CA ILE A 13 25.74 -46.19 9.55
C ILE A 13 26.97 -45.49 8.91
N ALA A 14 27.98 -45.27 9.76
CA ALA A 14 29.29 -44.67 9.48
C ALA A 14 30.29 -45.61 8.79
N CYS A 15 31.30 -45.06 8.11
CA CYS A 15 32.63 -45.67 8.05
C CYS A 15 33.76 -44.65 7.86
N SER A 16 34.85 -44.96 8.53
CA SER A 16 36.00 -44.14 8.91
C SER A 16 37.17 -44.18 7.92
N ARG A 17 38.06 -43.20 8.09
CA ARG A 17 39.55 -43.28 7.96
C ARG A 17 40.12 -43.63 6.59
N LEU A 18 40.90 -42.70 6.04
CA LEU A 18 42.32 -42.90 5.69
C LEU A 18 43.01 -41.53 5.76
N GLY A 19 44.06 -41.44 6.56
CA GLY A 19 44.96 -40.29 6.59
C GLY A 19 46.20 -40.57 5.75
N VAL A 20 46.73 -39.56 5.06
CA VAL A 20 48.15 -39.47 4.72
C VAL A 20 48.59 -38.00 4.80
N VAL A 21 49.73 -37.84 5.45
CA VAL A 21 50.48 -36.62 5.75
C VAL A 21 51.44 -36.29 4.59
N SER A 22 51.57 -35.01 4.20
CA SER A 22 52.89 -34.33 4.13
C SER A 22 52.88 -32.90 3.55
N ARG A 23 53.34 -31.98 4.39
CA ARG A 23 54.40 -30.96 4.23
C ARG A 23 54.36 -29.91 3.09
N HIS A 24 54.31 -28.66 3.57
CA HIS A 24 55.14 -27.47 3.28
C HIS A 24 55.28 -26.97 1.83
N ILE A 25 55.01 -25.67 1.63
CA ILE A 25 56.01 -24.58 1.41
C ILE A 25 55.23 -23.32 0.98
N ALA A 26 55.43 -22.20 1.70
CA ALA A 26 55.25 -20.85 1.16
C ALA A 26 56.61 -20.35 0.64
N PRO A 27 56.64 -19.43 -0.33
CA PRO A 27 57.16 -18.11 0.02
C PRO A 27 56.50 -16.92 -0.71
N GLN A 28 56.89 -15.75 -0.22
CA GLN A 28 56.40 -14.40 -0.48
C GLN A 28 56.81 -13.76 -1.83
N ALA A 29 56.06 -12.69 -2.15
CA ALA A 29 56.49 -11.38 -2.66
C ALA A 29 57.08 -11.21 -4.06
N SER A 30 56.43 -10.33 -4.86
CA SER A 30 57.10 -9.19 -5.52
C SER A 30 56.09 -8.30 -6.26
N GLN A 31 56.03 -7.01 -5.92
CA GLN A 31 55.66 -5.93 -6.87
C GLN A 31 56.89 -5.53 -7.70
N PRO A 32 56.70 -4.92 -8.88
CA PRO A 32 57.17 -3.54 -9.01
C PRO A 32 56.26 -2.59 -9.79
N CYS A 33 56.64 -1.32 -9.65
CA CYS A 33 56.08 -0.03 -10.03
C CYS A 33 55.96 0.24 -11.54
N GLY A 34 54.99 1.08 -11.96
CA GLY A 34 54.96 1.73 -13.28
C GLY A 34 53.80 2.71 -13.45
N LYS A 35 54.11 4.02 -13.53
CA LYS A 35 53.18 5.17 -13.65
C LYS A 35 52.60 5.33 -15.06
N SER A 36 51.34 5.75 -15.20
CA SER A 36 50.93 6.81 -16.15
C SER A 36 49.56 7.42 -15.85
N ARG A 37 49.52 8.75 -16.04
CA ARG A 37 48.48 9.78 -15.92
C ARG A 37 47.02 9.42 -16.32
N ALA A 38 46.12 9.94 -15.47
CA ALA A 38 44.90 10.71 -15.75
C ALA A 38 43.92 10.18 -16.81
N ASP A 39 42.77 9.69 -16.34
CA ASP A 39 41.46 10.12 -16.86
C ASP A 39 40.41 10.04 -15.76
N SER A 40 39.62 11.10 -15.69
CA SER A 40 38.49 11.31 -14.77
C SER A 40 37.36 10.32 -15.05
N LEU A 41 37.07 9.44 -14.09
CA LEU A 41 35.82 8.67 -14.06
C LEU A 41 35.20 8.75 -12.66
N VAL A 42 33.96 9.22 -12.65
CA VAL A 42 33.06 9.42 -11.52
C VAL A 42 32.79 8.07 -10.83
N PRO A 43 32.82 7.97 -9.49
CA PRO A 43 32.52 6.72 -8.81
C PRO A 43 31.03 6.37 -8.86
N ASP A 44 30.79 5.06 -8.94
CA ASP A 44 29.52 4.35 -8.90
C ASP A 44 28.49 4.95 -7.94
N ARG A 45 27.23 5.05 -8.39
CA ARG A 45 26.09 5.38 -7.52
C ARG A 45 25.31 4.12 -7.17
N GLU A 46 25.37 3.83 -5.89
CA GLU A 46 24.64 2.82 -5.16
C GLU A 46 23.13 2.92 -5.39
N GLY A 47 22.52 1.75 -5.66
CA GLY A 47 21.08 1.58 -5.77
C GLY A 47 20.40 1.49 -4.41
N PHE A 48 19.09 1.68 -4.43
CA PHE A 48 18.18 1.50 -3.31
C PHE A 48 18.38 0.13 -2.64
N TYR A 49 18.98 0.11 -1.45
CA TYR A 49 19.07 -1.11 -0.65
C TYR A 49 17.74 -1.37 0.06
N ILE A 50 17.12 -2.51 -0.27
CA ILE A 50 16.29 -3.22 0.70
C ILE A 50 17.26 -3.70 1.77
N GLU A 51 17.10 -3.30 3.04
CA GLU A 51 17.84 -3.93 4.14
C GLU A 51 17.51 -5.44 4.13
N ASP A 52 18.45 -6.20 3.58
CA ASP A 52 18.42 -7.65 3.49
C ASP A 52 19.23 -8.21 4.66
N SER A 53 18.55 -8.81 5.63
CA SER A 53 19.18 -9.59 6.68
C SER A 53 19.10 -11.10 6.40
N ASP A 54 18.65 -11.52 5.22
CA ASP A 54 18.68 -12.93 4.81
C ASP A 54 20.06 -13.27 4.25
N LYS A 55 21.09 -13.24 5.11
CA LYS A 55 22.38 -13.89 4.83
C LYS A 55 22.19 -15.40 4.97
N GLY A 56 21.80 -16.06 3.89
CA GLY A 56 21.59 -17.51 3.85
C GLY A 56 22.15 -18.21 2.61
N ASP A 57 22.03 -17.62 1.42
CA ASP A 57 22.38 -18.33 0.18
C ASP A 57 23.23 -17.45 -0.74
N GLU A 58 24.55 -17.55 -0.60
CA GLU A 58 25.54 -16.94 -1.50
C GLU A 58 25.86 -17.96 -2.59
N VAL A 59 25.43 -17.69 -3.84
CA VAL A 59 25.82 -18.47 -5.02
C VAL A 59 26.57 -17.53 -5.96
N ASP A 60 27.85 -17.86 -6.15
CA ASP A 60 28.84 -17.08 -6.90
C ASP A 60 28.59 -17.18 -8.42
N PHE A 61 28.63 -16.05 -9.14
CA PHE A 61 28.52 -16.02 -10.61
C PHE A 61 29.68 -15.22 -11.24
N PRO A 62 30.27 -15.68 -12.36
CA PRO A 62 31.45 -15.06 -12.96
C PRO A 62 31.11 -13.75 -13.70
N PRO A 63 32.11 -12.86 -13.91
CA PRO A 63 31.89 -11.56 -14.52
C PRO A 63 31.51 -11.68 -16.01
N PHE A 64 30.46 -10.96 -16.43
CA PHE A 64 30.01 -10.91 -17.81
C PHE A 64 30.72 -9.80 -18.61
N VAL A 65 31.27 -10.18 -19.77
CA VAL A 65 31.98 -9.31 -20.71
C VAL A 65 30.98 -8.53 -21.58
N SER A 66 31.03 -7.20 -21.57
CA SER A 66 30.22 -6.36 -22.46
C SER A 66 30.62 -6.55 -23.92
N ARG A 67 29.69 -6.98 -24.79
CA ARG A 67 29.84 -6.83 -26.24
C ARG A 67 29.17 -5.53 -26.70
N SER A 68 30.00 -4.60 -27.18
CA SER A 68 29.60 -3.38 -27.87
C SER A 68 29.22 -3.67 -29.33
N HIS A 69 28.04 -3.29 -29.80
CA HIS A 69 27.69 -2.99 -31.21
C HIS A 69 26.59 -1.91 -31.20
N ALA A 70 26.90 -0.66 -31.56
CA ALA A 70 26.90 -0.08 -32.91
C ALA A 70 25.56 0.62 -33.24
N SER A 71 25.62 1.95 -33.20
CA SER A 71 24.59 2.95 -33.47
C SER A 71 24.17 3.02 -34.95
N ALA A 72 22.87 3.19 -35.22
CA ALA A 72 22.36 3.65 -36.50
C ALA A 72 21.50 4.91 -36.30
N GLN A 73 21.99 6.03 -36.81
CA GLN A 73 21.32 7.33 -36.92
C GLN A 73 20.31 7.31 -38.07
N TYR A 74 19.14 7.94 -37.90
CA TYR A 74 18.41 8.52 -39.03
C TYR A 74 17.89 9.92 -38.66
N GLY A 75 18.42 10.91 -39.39
CA GLY A 75 18.11 12.33 -39.28
C GLY A 75 16.95 12.78 -40.18
N ALA A 76 16.39 13.92 -39.79
CA ALA A 76 15.26 14.62 -40.39
C ALA A 76 15.50 15.14 -41.82
N ARG A 77 14.41 15.31 -42.58
CA ARG A 77 14.32 16.32 -43.67
C ARG A 77 12.97 17.04 -43.66
N SER A 78 13.06 18.36 -43.78
CA SER A 78 11.97 19.33 -43.93
C SER A 78 11.57 19.53 -45.39
N ALA A 79 10.35 20.01 -45.64
CA ALA A 79 10.03 20.84 -46.80
C ALA A 79 8.97 21.90 -46.43
N ARG A 80 9.19 23.16 -46.83
CA ARG A 80 8.34 24.34 -46.62
C ARG A 80 7.59 24.70 -47.93
N SER A 81 6.27 24.96 -47.83
CA SER A 81 5.42 26.09 -48.34
C SER A 81 5.50 26.53 -49.85
N PRO A 82 4.62 27.43 -50.42
CA PRO A 82 3.69 28.39 -49.77
C PRO A 82 2.36 28.79 -50.53
N LEU A 83 1.66 29.80 -49.95
CA LEU A 83 0.63 30.76 -50.50
C LEU A 83 -0.83 30.28 -50.61
N SER A 84 -1.90 31.07 -50.33
CA SER A 84 -2.11 32.50 -50.06
C SER A 84 -3.50 32.77 -49.42
N ARG A 85 -3.62 33.87 -48.66
CA ARG A 85 -4.84 34.47 -48.07
C ARG A 85 -5.85 34.97 -49.13
N ILE A 86 -7.16 34.89 -48.85
CA ILE A 86 -8.17 35.95 -49.15
C ILE A 86 -9.27 35.97 -48.05
N SER A 87 -9.74 37.18 -47.76
CA SER A 87 -10.68 37.77 -46.78
C SER A 87 -12.16 37.29 -46.77
N GLY A 88 -12.88 37.57 -45.65
CA GLY A 88 -14.32 37.31 -45.37
C GLY A 88 -15.34 38.17 -46.19
N PRO A 89 -16.62 38.40 -45.77
CA PRO A 89 -17.19 38.38 -44.40
C PRO A 89 -18.59 37.68 -44.24
N ALA A 90 -19.24 37.96 -43.09
CA ALA A 90 -20.42 37.39 -42.43
C ALA A 90 -21.80 37.44 -43.14
N ALA A 91 -22.75 36.59 -42.69
CA ALA A 91 -24.18 36.90 -42.51
C ALA A 91 -24.94 35.79 -41.74
N SER A 92 -26.13 36.16 -41.27
CA SER A 92 -26.92 35.64 -40.14
C SER A 92 -28.22 34.91 -40.57
N ALA A 93 -28.83 34.21 -39.60
CA ALA A 93 -30.28 34.12 -39.31
C ALA A 93 -31.10 32.86 -39.70
N ALA A 94 -31.73 32.28 -38.65
CA ALA A 94 -33.17 31.95 -38.47
C ALA A 94 -33.91 31.12 -39.56
N SER A 95 -34.42 29.91 -39.29
CA SER A 95 -35.63 29.54 -38.51
C SER A 95 -36.93 29.42 -39.36
N VAL A 96 -37.64 28.29 -39.14
CA VAL A 96 -39.12 28.04 -39.23
C VAL A 96 -39.76 27.42 -40.50
N ALA A 97 -40.23 26.17 -40.27
CA ALA A 97 -41.54 25.52 -40.53
C ALA A 97 -42.07 25.13 -41.94
N GLY A 98 -42.24 23.80 -42.10
CA GLY A 98 -43.47 23.03 -42.47
C GLY A 98 -44.08 23.19 -43.87
N PRO A 99 -45.18 22.47 -44.24
CA PRO A 99 -45.79 21.20 -43.77
C PRO A 99 -45.94 20.16 -44.94
N ILE A 100 -46.56 18.97 -44.83
CA ILE A 100 -47.99 18.65 -45.12
C ILE A 100 -48.23 17.13 -44.91
N ALA A 101 -49.46 16.80 -44.52
CA ALA A 101 -50.01 15.53 -44.01
C ALA A 101 -50.54 14.50 -45.04
N GLY A 102 -50.84 13.28 -44.57
CA GLY A 102 -51.97 12.46 -45.09
C GLY A 102 -51.95 10.93 -44.87
N LYS A 103 -52.71 10.45 -43.86
CA LYS A 103 -53.62 9.24 -43.73
C LYS A 103 -53.15 7.84 -44.24
N SER A 104 -53.48 6.66 -43.68
CA SER A 104 -54.53 6.15 -42.75
C SER A 104 -54.18 4.73 -42.20
N THR A 105 -54.78 4.34 -41.06
CA THR A 105 -55.26 2.99 -40.59
C THR A 105 -54.37 1.74 -40.81
N ASP A 106 -54.05 0.88 -39.83
CA ASP A 106 -54.96 0.16 -38.93
C ASP A 106 -54.18 -0.61 -37.83
N ALA A 107 -54.88 -0.87 -36.72
CA ALA A 107 -54.85 -2.05 -35.84
C ALA A 107 -53.61 -2.51 -35.02
N THR A 108 -53.92 -2.81 -33.75
CA THR A 108 -53.33 -3.74 -32.78
C THR A 108 -52.15 -3.33 -31.89
N SER A 109 -52.51 -3.23 -30.60
CA SER A 109 -51.92 -3.95 -29.46
C SER A 109 -50.79 -3.28 -28.65
N THR A 110 -51.05 -3.26 -27.34
CA THR A 110 -50.17 -3.00 -26.19
C THR A 110 -49.72 -1.56 -25.94
N ALA A 111 -50.46 -0.90 -25.04
CA ALA A 111 -50.07 0.32 -24.33
C ALA A 111 -50.01 0.05 -22.79
N PRO A 112 -49.30 0.89 -22.02
CA PRO A 112 -48.59 0.49 -20.82
C PRO A 112 -49.18 0.97 -19.48
N LEU A 113 -48.63 0.37 -18.42
CA LEU A 113 -48.30 0.89 -17.07
C LEU A 113 -49.09 2.10 -16.53
N HIS A 114 -50.04 1.81 -15.64
CA HIS A 114 -50.29 2.59 -14.42
C HIS A 114 -50.85 1.65 -13.35
N TRP A 115 -50.25 1.62 -12.16
CA TRP A 115 -50.88 1.06 -10.96
C TRP A 115 -50.81 2.10 -9.85
N ILE A 116 -51.98 2.69 -9.60
CA ILE A 116 -52.39 3.32 -8.36
C ILE A 116 -53.09 2.24 -7.54
N PHE A 117 -52.68 2.00 -6.30
CA PHE A 117 -53.51 1.58 -5.14
C PHE A 117 -52.65 1.92 -3.90
N ALA A 118 -52.95 2.96 -3.13
CA ALA A 118 -54.01 3.11 -2.13
C ALA A 118 -53.79 2.26 -0.85
N SER A 119 -53.43 2.98 0.21
CA SER A 119 -53.94 2.91 1.58
C SER A 119 -53.86 1.61 2.40
N GLY A 120 -53.21 1.74 3.56
CA GLY A 120 -53.74 1.20 4.82
C GLY A 120 -52.73 0.39 5.63
N LEU A 121 -52.07 1.02 6.61
CA LEU A 121 -51.66 0.35 7.84
C LEU A 121 -51.59 1.38 8.98
N LYS A 122 -52.31 1.03 10.05
CA LYS A 122 -52.64 1.84 11.21
C LYS A 122 -51.42 2.06 12.10
N ALA A 123 -51.36 3.25 12.68
CA ALA A 123 -50.58 3.53 13.88
C ALA A 123 -51.11 2.66 15.04
N ASP A 124 -50.22 1.95 15.71
CA ASP A 124 -50.48 1.41 17.05
C ASP A 124 -49.39 1.97 17.97
N SER A 125 -49.81 2.92 18.81
CA SER A 125 -49.03 3.43 19.93
C SER A 125 -49.28 2.50 21.10
N ARG A 126 -48.23 1.82 21.57
CA ARG A 126 -48.25 1.13 22.86
C ARG A 126 -46.96 1.44 23.60
N ASP A 127 -47.10 2.34 24.55
CA ASP A 127 -46.27 2.40 25.74
C ASP A 127 -46.17 1.00 26.36
N SER A 128 -44.94 0.52 26.52
CA SER A 128 -44.66 -0.58 27.45
C SER A 128 -43.43 -0.22 28.27
N ASN A 129 -43.70 0.15 29.52
CA ASN A 129 -42.73 0.21 30.61
C ASN A 129 -41.86 -1.05 30.61
N HIS A 130 -40.54 -0.88 30.44
CA HIS A 130 -39.56 -1.92 30.72
C HIS A 130 -39.01 -1.70 32.14
N PRO A 131 -39.06 -2.71 33.04
CA PRO A 131 -38.45 -2.58 34.35
C PRO A 131 -36.93 -2.54 34.20
N SER A 132 -36.30 -1.60 34.89
CA SER A 132 -34.84 -1.42 34.95
C SER A 132 -34.17 -2.69 35.50
N SER A 133 -33.54 -3.46 34.63
CA SER A 133 -32.59 -4.50 35.02
C SER A 133 -31.31 -3.85 35.54
N THR A 134 -31.00 -4.07 36.81
CA THR A 134 -29.69 -3.78 37.38
C THR A 134 -28.64 -4.68 36.74
N SER A 135 -27.94 -4.17 35.72
CA SER A 135 -26.74 -4.82 35.20
C SER A 135 -25.66 -4.76 36.28
N GLY A 136 -25.08 -5.92 36.61
CA GLY A 136 -23.84 -6.01 37.39
C GLY A 136 -22.72 -5.22 36.70
N PRO A 137 -21.55 -5.05 37.36
CA PRO A 137 -20.46 -4.29 36.77
C PRO A 137 -20.09 -4.88 35.41
N GLU A 138 -20.38 -4.10 34.37
CA GLU A 138 -19.95 -4.37 33.01
C GLU A 138 -18.43 -4.57 33.06
N PRO A 139 -17.88 -5.65 32.47
CA PRO A 139 -16.43 -5.79 32.41
C PRO A 139 -15.88 -4.49 31.80
N PRO A 140 -14.78 -3.93 32.34
CA PRO A 140 -14.25 -2.68 31.83
C PRO A 140 -14.06 -2.84 30.32
N SER A 141 -14.74 -1.99 29.54
CA SER A 141 -14.69 -2.08 28.09
C SER A 141 -13.22 -2.02 27.68
N ALA A 142 -12.69 -3.12 27.14
CA ALA A 142 -11.29 -3.18 26.72
C ALA A 142 -11.01 -2.01 25.77
N GLU A 143 -9.88 -1.33 25.96
CA GLU A 143 -9.55 -0.13 25.21
C GLU A 143 -9.47 -0.45 23.71
N PRO A 144 -10.00 0.43 22.83
CA PRO A 144 -10.01 0.17 21.41
C PRO A 144 -8.58 0.18 20.86
N VAL A 145 -8.28 -0.74 19.96
CA VAL A 145 -6.94 -0.90 19.38
C VAL A 145 -6.88 -0.28 17.98
N ALA A 146 -5.79 0.45 17.74
CA ALA A 146 -5.34 0.84 16.40
C ALA A 146 -4.12 -0.02 16.00
N LEU A 147 -4.33 -0.99 15.11
CA LEU A 147 -3.31 -1.89 14.59
C LEU A 147 -2.64 -1.28 13.35
N VAL A 148 -1.38 -0.87 13.48
CA VAL A 148 -0.60 -0.24 12.40
C VAL A 148 0.45 -1.22 11.87
N ILE A 149 0.16 -1.82 10.70
CA ILE A 149 1.05 -2.72 9.99
C ILE A 149 1.99 -1.91 9.10
N GLY A 150 3.30 -1.97 9.38
CA GLY A 150 4.30 -1.14 8.70
C GLY A 150 4.48 0.21 9.39
N ALA A 151 4.67 0.20 10.71
CA ALA A 151 4.84 1.39 11.55
C ALA A 151 6.23 2.05 11.39
N GLY A 152 6.63 2.38 10.15
CA GLY A 152 7.89 3.03 9.74
C GLY A 152 8.13 4.40 10.41
N ASP A 153 9.31 4.98 10.25
CA ASP A 153 9.73 6.18 11.01
C ASP A 153 8.93 7.45 10.63
N ALA A 154 8.16 7.37 9.54
CA ALA A 154 7.34 8.44 9.01
C ALA A 154 5.84 8.20 9.30
N ILE A 155 5.03 8.00 8.26
CA ILE A 155 3.56 7.88 8.32
C ILE A 155 3.10 6.91 9.40
N GLY A 156 3.62 5.68 9.40
CA GLY A 156 3.16 4.66 10.36
C GLY A 156 3.37 5.06 11.82
N SER A 157 4.48 5.73 12.15
CA SER A 157 4.72 6.27 13.49
C SER A 157 3.82 7.46 13.82
N ALA A 158 3.58 8.36 12.86
CA ALA A 158 2.68 9.49 13.02
C ALA A 158 1.23 9.03 13.27
N VAL A 159 0.76 8.06 12.48
CA VAL A 159 -0.56 7.42 12.66
C VAL A 159 -0.66 6.78 14.05
N ALA A 160 0.34 6.01 14.47
CA ALA A 160 0.32 5.39 15.81
C ALA A 160 0.21 6.43 16.93
N ARG A 161 1.01 7.51 16.87
CA ARG A 161 0.93 8.63 17.83
C ARG A 161 -0.45 9.30 17.80
N ARG A 162 -0.99 9.56 16.61
CA ARG A 162 -2.28 10.23 16.43
C ARG A 162 -3.42 9.45 17.06
N PHE A 163 -3.48 8.14 16.86
CA PHE A 163 -4.50 7.28 17.46
C PHE A 163 -4.30 7.10 18.97
N ALA A 164 -3.06 6.98 19.45
CA ALA A 164 -2.77 6.89 20.87
C ALA A 164 -3.23 8.13 21.65
N ARG A 165 -3.08 9.33 21.05
CA ARG A 165 -3.58 10.60 21.63
C ARG A 165 -5.11 10.65 21.78
N GLU A 166 -5.84 9.83 21.02
CA GLU A 166 -7.31 9.76 21.06
C GLU A 166 -7.81 8.59 21.94
N GLY A 167 -6.92 7.99 22.74
CA GLY A 167 -7.28 6.93 23.69
C GLY A 167 -7.28 5.53 23.10
N TYR A 168 -6.72 5.32 21.90
CA TYR A 168 -6.50 3.98 21.37
C TYR A 168 -5.20 3.39 21.92
N VAL A 169 -5.17 2.07 22.13
CA VAL A 169 -3.90 1.37 22.28
C VAL A 169 -3.29 1.19 20.88
N ALA A 170 -2.15 1.83 20.63
CA ALA A 170 -1.45 1.74 19.36
C ALA A 170 -0.61 0.45 19.28
N VAL A 171 -1.10 -0.54 18.54
CA VAL A 171 -0.33 -1.76 18.25
C VAL A 171 0.48 -1.53 16.98
N VAL A 172 1.80 -1.42 17.12
CA VAL A 172 2.71 -1.07 16.04
C VAL A 172 3.51 -2.27 15.58
N VAL A 173 3.58 -2.49 14.27
CA VAL A 173 4.16 -3.72 13.72
C VAL A 173 5.22 -3.41 12.67
N ARG A 174 6.38 -4.04 12.83
CA ARG A 174 7.49 -4.08 11.88
C ARG A 174 8.07 -5.48 11.87
N ARG A 175 8.81 -5.82 10.81
CA ARG A 175 9.59 -7.07 10.75
C ARG A 175 10.65 -7.11 11.86
N ASN A 176 11.38 -6.00 12.06
CA ASN A 176 12.34 -5.88 13.15
C ASN A 176 11.71 -5.11 14.32
N GLY A 177 11.23 -5.85 15.32
CA GLY A 177 10.53 -5.28 16.47
C GLY A 177 11.38 -4.34 17.34
N SER A 178 12.70 -4.50 17.39
CA SER A 178 13.56 -3.65 18.22
C SER A 178 13.56 -2.18 17.75
N LYS A 179 13.36 -1.94 16.46
CA LYS A 179 13.23 -0.57 15.89
C LYS A 179 11.96 0.15 16.36
N LEU A 180 11.01 -0.54 17.01
CA LEU A 180 9.76 0.06 17.51
C LEU A 180 9.89 0.66 18.91
N GLN A 181 10.92 0.30 19.68
CA GLN A 181 10.99 0.69 21.10
C GLN A 181 10.96 2.21 21.28
N VAL A 182 11.70 2.95 20.45
CA VAL A 182 11.71 4.42 20.47
C VAL A 182 10.32 5.02 20.26
N LEU A 183 9.51 4.42 19.37
CA LEU A 183 8.13 4.87 19.13
C LEU A 183 7.23 4.54 20.32
N VAL A 184 7.35 3.33 20.87
CA VAL A 184 6.56 2.89 22.03
C VAL A 184 6.82 3.77 23.24
N ASP A 185 8.10 4.01 23.56
CA ASP A 185 8.50 4.86 24.68
C ASP A 185 8.06 6.31 24.47
N GLY A 186 8.16 6.82 23.24
CA GLY A 186 7.68 8.16 22.90
C GLY A 186 6.17 8.32 23.09
N ILE A 187 5.37 7.33 22.66
CA ILE A 187 3.91 7.35 22.88
C ILE A 187 3.59 7.29 24.38
N ALA A 188 4.32 6.47 25.15
CA ALA A 188 4.13 6.37 26.60
C ALA A 188 4.49 7.68 27.31
N ALA A 189 5.57 8.35 26.90
CA ALA A 189 5.98 9.65 27.43
C ALA A 189 4.95 10.76 27.15
N ASP A 190 4.27 10.69 26.00
CA ASP A 190 3.14 11.56 25.64
C ASP A 190 1.83 11.20 26.37
N GLY A 191 1.83 10.19 27.25
CA GLY A 191 0.66 9.73 28.02
C GLY A 191 -0.27 8.75 27.28
N GLY A 192 0.11 8.31 26.08
CA GLY A 192 -0.60 7.30 25.30
C GLY A 192 -0.17 5.87 25.65
N LYS A 193 -0.78 4.89 24.98
CA LYS A 193 -0.46 3.47 25.13
C LYS A 193 -0.02 2.88 23.79
N ALA A 194 1.07 2.14 23.79
CA ALA A 194 1.54 1.44 22.60
C ALA A 194 2.19 0.10 22.93
N VAL A 195 2.08 -0.85 22.01
CA VAL A 195 2.72 -2.17 22.09
C VAL A 195 3.36 -2.50 20.73
N GLY A 196 4.62 -2.91 20.74
CA GLY A 196 5.38 -3.24 19.52
C GLY A 196 5.44 -4.74 19.26
N PHE A 197 5.20 -5.15 18.01
CA PHE A 197 5.36 -6.54 17.56
C PHE A 197 6.35 -6.67 16.40
N GLY A 198 7.24 -7.67 16.52
CA GLY A 198 8.14 -8.12 15.46
C GLY A 198 7.49 -9.19 14.61
N VAL A 199 6.81 -8.82 13.52
CA VAL A 199 6.06 -9.76 12.66
C VAL A 199 6.38 -9.49 11.19
N ASP A 200 6.62 -10.56 10.44
CA ASP A 200 6.66 -10.50 8.99
C ASP A 200 5.25 -10.60 8.41
N ALA A 201 4.69 -9.47 7.96
CA ALA A 201 3.33 -9.42 7.44
C ALA A 201 3.09 -10.23 6.15
N ARG A 202 4.15 -10.77 5.53
CA ARG A 202 4.04 -11.70 4.39
C ARG A 202 3.69 -13.13 4.83
N ARG A 203 3.83 -13.43 6.13
CA ARG A 203 3.61 -14.76 6.73
C ARG A 203 2.21 -14.84 7.31
N GLU A 204 1.33 -15.59 6.65
CA GLU A 204 -0.06 -15.78 7.05
C GLU A 204 -0.22 -16.25 8.51
N ASP A 205 0.59 -17.24 8.91
CA ASP A 205 0.59 -17.79 10.26
C ASP A 205 0.93 -16.73 11.32
N GLN A 206 1.91 -15.88 11.04
CA GLN A 206 2.32 -14.82 11.97
C GLN A 206 1.29 -13.69 12.06
N VAL A 207 0.67 -13.32 10.94
CA VAL A 207 -0.39 -12.29 10.92
C VAL A 207 -1.63 -12.77 11.67
N ALA A 208 -2.04 -14.02 11.46
CA ALA A 208 -3.15 -14.62 12.19
C ALA A 208 -2.88 -14.66 13.71
N GLN A 209 -1.67 -15.09 14.11
CA GLN A 209 -1.28 -15.11 15.52
C GLN A 209 -1.24 -13.72 16.14
N LEU A 210 -0.71 -12.72 15.42
CA LEU A 210 -0.70 -11.32 15.86
C LEU A 210 -2.11 -10.83 16.14
N VAL A 211 -3.03 -10.96 15.18
CA VAL A 211 -4.41 -10.48 15.34
C VAL A 211 -5.12 -11.20 16.50
N ALA A 212 -4.93 -12.52 16.63
CA ALA A 212 -5.49 -13.28 17.74
C ALA A 212 -4.96 -12.81 19.10
N THR A 213 -3.65 -12.57 19.21
CA THR A 213 -3.00 -12.09 20.44
C THR A 213 -3.51 -10.71 20.82
N VAL A 214 -3.57 -9.78 19.85
CA VAL A 214 -4.06 -8.41 20.08
C VAL A 214 -5.50 -8.40 20.59
N GLU A 215 -6.39 -9.14 19.93
CA GLU A 215 -7.81 -9.21 20.32
C GLU A 215 -8.03 -9.89 21.69
N ALA A 216 -7.18 -10.85 22.05
CA ALA A 216 -7.29 -11.58 23.31
C ALA A 216 -6.67 -10.84 24.51
N GLU A 217 -5.53 -10.19 24.31
CA GLU A 217 -4.69 -9.68 25.41
C GLU A 217 -4.68 -8.16 25.52
N ILE A 218 -4.95 -7.43 24.43
CA ILE A 218 -4.84 -5.97 24.40
C ILE A 218 -6.22 -5.32 24.31
N GLY A 219 -7.00 -5.69 23.30
CA GLY A 219 -8.33 -5.13 23.11
C GLY A 219 -8.85 -5.28 21.68
N PRO A 220 -10.12 -4.90 21.45
CA PRO A 220 -10.77 -5.04 20.16
C PRO A 220 -10.11 -4.14 19.10
N ILE A 221 -9.71 -4.71 17.97
CA ILE A 221 -9.17 -3.96 16.84
C ILE A 221 -10.28 -3.16 16.19
N HIS A 222 -10.32 -1.86 16.46
CA HIS A 222 -11.26 -0.93 15.85
C HIS A 222 -10.72 -0.35 14.56
N VAL A 223 -9.40 -0.20 14.46
CA VAL A 223 -8.74 0.32 13.25
C VAL A 223 -7.59 -0.57 12.86
N MET A 224 -7.53 -0.94 11.59
CA MET A 224 -6.34 -1.53 10.98
C MET A 224 -5.81 -0.57 9.90
N VAL A 225 -4.53 -0.25 9.98
CA VAL A 225 -3.82 0.55 8.98
C VAL A 225 -2.73 -0.30 8.34
N PHE A 226 -2.79 -0.47 7.01
CA PHE A 226 -1.76 -1.13 6.24
C PHE A 226 -0.88 -0.09 5.51
N ASN A 227 0.32 0.13 6.04
CA ASN A 227 1.26 1.18 5.62
C ASN A 227 2.60 0.64 5.09
N ILE A 228 2.72 -0.66 4.78
CA ILE A 228 4.00 -1.20 4.28
C ILE A 228 4.37 -0.57 2.93
N GLY A 229 5.60 -0.03 2.87
CA GLY A 229 6.23 0.48 1.65
C GLY A 229 7.10 -0.58 0.98
N ALA A 230 7.02 -0.67 -0.35
CA ALA A 230 7.80 -1.60 -1.16
C ALA A 230 8.32 -0.93 -2.45
N ASN A 231 8.68 0.36 -2.34
CA ASN A 231 9.14 1.14 -3.49
C ASN A 231 10.50 0.63 -3.97
N VAL A 232 10.54 0.15 -5.22
CA VAL A 232 11.77 -0.27 -5.90
C VAL A 232 11.80 0.31 -7.31
N LYS A 233 12.99 0.67 -7.79
CA LYS A 233 13.19 1.23 -9.12
C LYS A 233 14.17 0.39 -9.96
N PHE A 234 13.65 -0.31 -10.96
CA PHE A 234 14.39 -1.11 -11.93
C PHE A 234 13.76 -0.99 -13.31
N ASN A 235 14.56 -0.97 -14.39
CA ASN A 235 13.97 -1.10 -15.72
C ASN A 235 13.23 -2.43 -15.82
N VAL A 236 12.17 -2.48 -16.62
CA VAL A 236 11.33 -3.68 -16.73
C VAL A 236 12.12 -4.92 -17.18
N VAL A 237 13.10 -4.75 -18.07
CA VAL A 237 13.96 -5.83 -18.57
C VAL A 237 14.96 -6.33 -17.54
N ASP A 238 15.29 -5.51 -16.54
CA ASP A 238 16.22 -5.85 -15.45
C ASP A 238 15.46 -6.36 -14.21
N THR A 239 14.12 -6.27 -14.22
CA THR A 239 13.28 -6.69 -13.10
C THR A 239 13.00 -8.19 -13.19
N ASN A 240 13.80 -8.98 -12.47
CA ASN A 240 13.56 -10.42 -12.39
C ASN A 240 12.33 -10.76 -11.52
N SER A 241 11.88 -12.01 -11.63
CA SER A 241 10.70 -12.52 -10.91
C SER A 241 10.85 -12.48 -9.39
N ARG A 242 12.06 -12.69 -8.86
CA ARG A 242 12.32 -12.61 -7.40
C ARG A 242 12.02 -11.21 -6.87
N VAL A 243 12.51 -10.17 -7.54
CA VAL A 243 12.23 -8.77 -7.17
C VAL A 243 10.74 -8.47 -7.33
N TYR A 244 10.16 -8.83 -8.48
CA TYR A 244 8.75 -8.57 -8.76
C TYR A 244 7.83 -9.20 -7.72
N PHE A 245 8.06 -10.48 -7.39
CA PHE A 245 7.27 -11.23 -6.43
C PHE A 245 7.44 -10.69 -5.02
N LYS A 246 8.67 -10.41 -4.57
CA LYS A 246 8.93 -9.83 -3.23
C LYS A 246 8.20 -8.50 -3.03
N VAL A 247 8.18 -7.64 -4.04
CA VAL A 247 7.45 -6.35 -3.99
C VAL A 247 5.94 -6.58 -3.91
N TRP A 248 5.43 -7.53 -4.70
CA TRP A 248 4.02 -7.90 -4.67
C TRP A 248 3.62 -8.51 -3.31
N GLU A 249 4.45 -9.38 -2.73
CA GLU A 249 4.22 -9.93 -1.39
C GLU A 249 4.14 -8.83 -0.33
N MET A 250 5.09 -7.88 -0.37
CA MET A 250 5.17 -6.80 0.61
C MET A 250 4.03 -5.79 0.48
N ALA A 251 3.69 -5.35 -0.75
CA ALA A 251 2.74 -4.27 -0.96
C ALA A 251 1.31 -4.73 -1.26
N CYS A 252 1.08 -6.01 -1.57
CA CYS A 252 -0.25 -6.55 -1.88
C CYS A 252 -0.62 -7.72 -0.96
N LEU A 253 0.14 -8.83 -0.98
CA LEU A 253 -0.21 -10.02 -0.20
C LEU A 253 -0.30 -9.72 1.29
N ALA A 254 0.67 -8.99 1.85
CA ALA A 254 0.65 -8.61 3.25
C ALA A 254 -0.59 -7.76 3.61
N GLY A 255 -1.05 -6.91 2.69
CA GLY A 255 -2.26 -6.12 2.86
C GLY A 255 -3.52 -6.99 2.89
N PHE A 256 -3.58 -8.00 2.01
CA PHE A 256 -4.63 -9.02 2.02
C PHE A 256 -4.66 -9.79 3.33
N LEU A 257 -3.52 -10.34 3.76
CA LEU A 257 -3.44 -11.13 4.99
C LEU A 257 -3.88 -10.31 6.21
N ALA A 258 -3.32 -9.10 6.38
CA ALA A 258 -3.66 -8.24 7.50
C ALA A 258 -5.14 -7.84 7.51
N SER A 259 -5.69 -7.46 6.35
CA SER A 259 -7.09 -7.00 6.28
C SER A 259 -8.08 -8.12 6.44
N ARG A 260 -7.81 -9.30 5.91
CA ARG A 260 -8.64 -10.49 6.11
C ARG A 260 -8.74 -10.84 7.59
N GLU A 261 -7.61 -10.94 8.28
CA GLU A 261 -7.58 -11.30 9.72
C GLU A 261 -8.27 -10.23 10.58
N ALA A 262 -8.02 -8.94 10.32
CA ALA A 262 -8.71 -7.86 11.04
C ALA A 262 -10.22 -7.84 10.75
N ALA A 263 -10.63 -8.01 9.49
CA ALA A 263 -12.03 -8.03 9.08
C ALA A 263 -12.81 -9.15 9.76
N GLN A 264 -12.24 -10.36 9.89
CA GLN A 264 -12.89 -11.47 10.59
C GLN A 264 -13.29 -11.10 12.03
N ARG A 265 -12.48 -10.28 12.71
CA ARG A 265 -12.75 -9.83 14.09
C ARG A 265 -13.75 -8.68 14.12
N MET A 266 -13.61 -7.72 13.21
CA MET A 266 -14.52 -6.59 13.06
C MET A 266 -15.95 -7.02 12.68
N LEU A 267 -16.10 -8.07 11.87
CA LEU A 267 -17.39 -8.60 11.43
C LEU A 267 -18.25 -9.12 12.59
N VAL A 268 -17.63 -9.70 13.62
CA VAL A 268 -18.34 -10.14 14.85
C VAL A 268 -19.01 -8.97 15.55
N ARG A 269 -18.45 -7.77 15.42
CA ARG A 269 -18.92 -6.53 16.06
C ARG A 269 -19.71 -5.61 15.11
N ASN A 270 -19.80 -5.97 13.83
CA ASN A 270 -20.34 -5.12 12.75
C ASN A 270 -19.80 -3.68 12.78
N SER A 271 -18.52 -3.53 13.13
CA SER A 271 -17.86 -2.23 13.33
C SER A 271 -16.35 -2.34 13.18
N GLY A 272 -15.77 -1.35 12.50
CA GLY A 272 -14.34 -1.19 12.36
C GLY A 272 -13.96 -0.35 11.15
N THR A 273 -12.68 0.02 11.06
CA THR A 273 -12.12 0.74 9.92
C THR A 273 -10.84 0.06 9.43
N ILE A 274 -10.70 -0.09 8.12
CA ILE A 274 -9.50 -0.59 7.45
C ILE A 274 -9.00 0.48 6.49
N ILE A 275 -7.77 0.94 6.69
CA ILE A 275 -7.15 1.97 5.86
C ILE A 275 -5.92 1.38 5.16
N PHE A 276 -5.88 1.49 3.85
CA PHE A 276 -4.73 1.13 3.03
C PHE A 276 -3.98 2.37 2.59
N THR A 277 -2.67 2.38 2.85
CA THR A 277 -1.78 3.39 2.30
C THR A 277 -1.40 3.05 0.86
N GLY A 278 -1.98 3.78 -0.07
CA GLY A 278 -1.63 3.79 -1.49
C GLY A 278 -0.47 4.74 -1.79
N ALA A 279 -0.23 4.94 -3.08
CA ALA A 279 0.72 5.91 -3.61
C ALA A 279 0.25 6.37 -5.00
N THR A 280 0.91 7.35 -5.62
CA THR A 280 0.73 7.67 -7.06
C THR A 280 0.74 6.40 -7.93
N ALA A 281 1.60 5.44 -7.56
CA ALA A 281 1.76 4.15 -8.21
C ALA A 281 0.51 3.26 -8.17
N SER A 282 -0.49 3.56 -7.33
CA SER A 282 -1.79 2.87 -7.26
C SER A 282 -2.73 3.23 -8.42
N VAL A 283 -2.48 4.36 -9.09
CA VAL A 283 -3.35 4.90 -10.16
C VAL A 283 -2.59 5.21 -11.45
N ARG A 284 -1.27 5.39 -11.39
CA ARG A 284 -0.42 5.73 -12.53
C ARG A 284 0.88 4.92 -12.50
N GLY A 285 1.17 4.24 -13.61
CA GLY A 285 2.47 3.60 -13.82
C GLY A 285 3.57 4.60 -14.16
N ALA A 286 4.82 4.29 -13.81
CA ALA A 286 5.98 5.09 -14.16
C ALA A 286 7.16 4.21 -14.63
N ALA A 287 7.98 4.75 -15.53
CA ALA A 287 9.19 4.05 -15.99
C ALA A 287 10.10 3.71 -14.81
N GLY A 288 10.51 2.45 -14.71
CA GLY A 288 11.31 1.94 -13.61
C GLY A 288 10.52 1.36 -12.44
N PHE A 289 9.19 1.49 -12.40
CA PHE A 289 8.37 1.12 -11.24
C PHE A 289 7.38 -0.01 -11.54
N SER A 290 7.65 -0.89 -12.51
CA SER A 290 6.72 -1.95 -12.94
C SER A 290 6.24 -2.83 -11.78
N ALA A 291 7.15 -3.32 -10.95
CA ALA A 291 6.83 -4.14 -9.78
C ALA A 291 6.01 -3.38 -8.73
N PHE A 292 6.43 -2.15 -8.41
CA PHE A 292 5.77 -1.33 -7.39
C PHE A 292 4.37 -0.87 -7.83
N SER A 293 4.23 -0.37 -9.06
CA SER A 293 2.94 0.01 -9.62
C SER A 293 1.99 -1.17 -9.74
N GLY A 294 2.47 -2.33 -10.20
CA GLY A 294 1.66 -3.55 -10.27
C GLY A 294 1.12 -3.96 -8.90
N ALA A 295 1.98 -3.97 -7.88
CA ALA A 295 1.59 -4.30 -6.52
C ALA A 295 0.60 -3.28 -5.91
N LYS A 296 0.82 -1.97 -6.13
CA LYS A 296 -0.08 -0.91 -5.59
C LYS A 296 -1.42 -0.85 -6.31
N HIS A 297 -1.49 -1.14 -7.61
CA HIS A 297 -2.78 -1.33 -8.31
C HIS A 297 -3.53 -2.54 -7.76
N ALA A 298 -2.84 -3.65 -7.49
CA ALA A 298 -3.45 -4.83 -6.89
C ALA A 298 -3.98 -4.55 -5.48
N LEU A 299 -3.22 -3.82 -4.65
CA LEU A 299 -3.67 -3.38 -3.32
C LEU A 299 -4.92 -2.50 -3.40
N ARG A 300 -4.96 -1.55 -4.35
CA ARG A 300 -6.14 -0.70 -4.58
C ARG A 300 -7.36 -1.52 -4.99
N ALA A 301 -7.19 -2.48 -5.89
CA ALA A 301 -8.27 -3.37 -6.32
C ALA A 301 -8.79 -4.22 -5.14
N LEU A 302 -7.90 -4.76 -4.32
CA LEU A 302 -8.27 -5.45 -3.08
C LEU A 302 -9.10 -4.54 -2.16
N ALA A 303 -8.66 -3.31 -1.92
CA ALA A 303 -9.39 -2.35 -1.08
C ALA A 303 -10.81 -2.08 -1.62
N GLN A 304 -10.97 -1.99 -2.95
CA GLN A 304 -12.30 -1.84 -3.58
C GLN A 304 -13.20 -3.06 -3.32
N CYS A 305 -12.66 -4.28 -3.42
CA CYS A 305 -13.40 -5.50 -3.11
C CYS A 305 -13.87 -5.49 -1.65
N LEU A 306 -12.95 -5.25 -0.71
CA LEU A 306 -13.25 -5.21 0.72
C LEU A 306 -14.28 -4.13 1.05
N ALA A 307 -14.18 -2.93 0.45
CA ALA A 307 -15.14 -1.85 0.69
C ALA A 307 -16.57 -2.24 0.27
N LYS A 308 -16.72 -2.90 -0.89
CA LYS A 308 -18.02 -3.34 -1.40
C LYS A 308 -18.61 -4.49 -0.58
N GLU A 309 -17.76 -5.40 -0.09
CA GLU A 309 -18.19 -6.57 0.67
C GLU A 309 -18.48 -6.24 2.14
N LEU A 310 -17.61 -5.46 2.79
CA LEU A 310 -17.63 -5.21 4.23
C LEU A 310 -18.36 -3.91 4.61
N GLY A 311 -18.47 -2.95 3.68
CA GLY A 311 -19.20 -1.70 3.88
C GLY A 311 -20.64 -1.91 4.37
N PRO A 312 -21.46 -2.70 3.66
CA PRO A 312 -22.82 -3.04 4.10
C PRO A 312 -22.88 -3.77 5.45
N GLN A 313 -21.78 -4.39 5.88
CA GLN A 313 -21.67 -5.13 7.13
C GLN A 313 -21.16 -4.27 8.31
N GLY A 314 -20.95 -2.96 8.08
CA GLY A 314 -20.61 -1.99 9.12
C GLY A 314 -19.12 -1.71 9.27
N ILE A 315 -18.28 -2.15 8.32
CA ILE A 315 -16.83 -1.90 8.33
C ILE A 315 -16.48 -0.87 7.24
N HIS A 316 -15.84 0.22 7.64
CA HIS A 316 -15.38 1.26 6.73
C HIS A 316 -14.04 0.87 6.11
N VAL A 317 -13.93 0.83 4.79
CA VAL A 317 -12.66 0.60 4.10
C VAL A 317 -12.29 1.83 3.29
N SER A 318 -11.06 2.31 3.47
CA SER A 318 -10.51 3.46 2.72
C SER A 318 -9.15 3.13 2.11
N HIS A 319 -8.89 3.69 0.94
CA HIS A 319 -7.61 3.66 0.25
C HIS A 319 -7.11 5.11 0.07
N VAL A 320 -5.97 5.42 0.67
CA VAL A 320 -5.39 6.77 0.67
C VAL A 320 -4.23 6.82 -0.32
N VAL A 321 -4.41 7.53 -1.42
CA VAL A 321 -3.35 7.80 -2.39
C VAL A 321 -2.47 8.92 -1.84
N ILE A 322 -1.23 8.59 -1.48
CA ILE A 322 -0.21 9.59 -1.16
C ILE A 322 0.53 9.92 -2.45
N ASP A 323 0.19 11.05 -3.05
CA ASP A 323 0.74 11.55 -4.30
C ASP A 323 1.76 12.66 -4.02
N GLY A 324 2.93 12.26 -3.55
CA GLY A 324 4.03 13.16 -3.24
C GLY A 324 5.11 12.50 -2.39
N ALA A 325 6.27 13.15 -2.28
CA ALA A 325 7.32 12.71 -1.40
C ALA A 325 6.96 13.02 0.06
N VAL A 326 7.10 12.02 0.93
CA VAL A 326 6.83 12.14 2.36
C VAL A 326 8.07 12.73 3.05
N ASP A 327 7.85 13.68 3.94
CA ASP A 327 8.91 14.30 4.70
C ASP A 327 9.59 13.29 5.64
N THR A 328 10.83 12.95 5.29
CA THR A 328 11.67 12.01 6.05
C THR A 328 13.11 12.50 6.02
N PRO A 329 13.94 12.17 7.03
CA PRO A 329 15.38 12.49 7.02
C PRO A 329 16.05 12.03 5.72
N TRP A 330 15.75 10.82 5.27
CA TRP A 330 16.29 10.27 4.04
C TRP A 330 15.92 11.06 2.77
N ILE A 331 14.67 11.51 2.63
CA ILE A 331 14.27 12.38 1.51
C ILE A 331 15.03 13.71 1.56
N ARG A 332 15.17 14.27 2.76
CA ARG A 332 15.88 15.54 2.94
C ARG A 332 17.36 15.44 2.57
N GLU A 333 17.99 14.31 2.86
CA GLU A 333 19.40 14.04 2.56
C GLU A 333 19.63 13.63 1.10
N SER A 334 18.76 12.77 0.54
CA SER A 334 18.96 12.15 -0.78
C SER A 334 18.44 12.99 -1.94
N PHE A 335 17.45 13.85 -1.69
CA PHE A 335 16.83 14.71 -2.69
C PHE A 335 16.73 16.15 -2.20
N PRO A 336 17.87 16.83 -1.98
CA PRO A 336 17.87 18.21 -1.49
C PRO A 336 17.09 19.15 -2.41
N ASP A 337 17.09 18.90 -3.73
CA ASP A 337 16.33 19.69 -4.71
C ASP A 337 14.80 19.60 -4.53
N MET A 338 14.30 18.50 -3.93
CA MET A 338 12.89 18.37 -3.57
C MET A 338 12.55 19.07 -2.25
N VAL A 339 13.56 19.29 -1.39
CA VAL A 339 13.47 20.17 -0.23
C VAL A 339 13.65 21.60 -0.72
N TRP A 340 12.57 22.20 -1.22
CA TRP A 340 12.64 23.51 -1.85
C TRP A 340 13.37 24.56 -0.99
N GLU A 341 14.45 25.10 -1.54
CA GLU A 341 15.62 25.61 -0.83
C GLU A 341 15.50 27.05 -0.28
N LYS A 342 14.32 27.51 0.16
CA LYS A 342 14.24 28.82 0.86
C LYS A 342 13.44 28.86 2.16
N ASP A 343 12.38 28.07 2.33
CA ASP A 343 11.50 28.22 3.52
C ASP A 343 11.13 26.91 4.26
N LYS A 344 11.77 25.77 3.93
CA LYS A 344 11.78 24.54 4.76
C LYS A 344 10.46 23.85 5.15
N VAL A 345 9.28 24.27 4.71
CA VAL A 345 8.00 23.57 4.93
C VAL A 345 7.08 24.04 3.80
N ASP A 346 6.81 23.24 2.76
CA ASP A 346 5.42 22.83 2.42
C ASP A 346 5.40 22.02 1.11
N GLY A 347 6.58 21.62 0.59
CA GLY A 347 6.73 20.87 -0.67
C GLY A 347 6.69 19.35 -0.50
N LEU A 348 6.70 18.87 0.74
CA LEU A 348 6.66 17.45 1.11
C LEU A 348 5.40 17.17 1.91
N VAL A 349 4.86 15.97 1.77
CA VAL A 349 3.74 15.50 2.58
C VAL A 349 4.22 15.30 4.01
N GLN A 350 3.63 16.01 4.97
CA GLN A 350 3.95 15.82 6.38
C GLN A 350 3.29 14.54 6.90
N PRO A 351 4.02 13.65 7.61
CA PRO A 351 3.45 12.44 8.21
C PRO A 351 2.26 12.71 9.14
N ASP A 352 2.27 13.83 9.87
CA ASP A 352 1.20 14.18 10.81
C ASP A 352 -0.09 14.59 10.07
N ASP A 353 0.00 15.28 8.93
CA ASP A 353 -1.17 15.59 8.08
C ASP A 353 -1.81 14.30 7.53
N VAL A 354 -0.99 13.30 7.18
CA VAL A 354 -1.49 11.97 6.77
C VAL A 354 -2.22 11.29 7.94
N ALA A 355 -1.67 11.40 9.15
CA ALA A 355 -2.27 10.82 10.35
C ALA A 355 -3.61 11.49 10.68
N ASP A 356 -3.72 12.81 10.56
CA ASP A 356 -4.97 13.55 10.73
C ASP A 356 -6.02 13.16 9.69
N LEU A 357 -5.62 12.95 8.43
CA LEU A 357 -6.50 12.41 7.40
C LEU A 357 -7.02 11.01 7.80
N TYR A 358 -6.16 10.13 8.31
CA TYR A 358 -6.54 8.76 8.68
C TYR A 358 -7.52 8.77 9.85
N TRP A 359 -7.28 9.64 10.84
CA TRP A 359 -8.22 9.87 11.93
C TRP A 359 -9.57 10.38 11.41
N SER A 360 -9.56 11.37 10.52
CA SER A 360 -10.79 11.93 9.97
C SER A 360 -11.63 10.89 9.20
N LEU A 361 -10.98 9.99 8.45
CA LEU A 361 -11.62 8.89 7.76
C LEU A 361 -12.28 7.94 8.76
N HIS A 362 -11.56 7.55 9.81
CA HIS A 362 -12.10 6.68 10.85
C HIS A 362 -13.31 7.29 11.58
N MET A 363 -13.33 8.61 11.76
CA MET A 363 -14.43 9.33 12.41
C MET A 363 -15.65 9.58 11.50
N GLN A 364 -15.61 9.18 10.23
CA GLN A 364 -16.74 9.39 9.33
C GLN A 364 -17.97 8.59 9.75
N LYS A 365 -19.13 9.25 9.68
CA LYS A 365 -20.42 8.59 9.89
C LYS A 365 -20.76 7.70 8.69
N ARG A 366 -21.46 6.60 8.96
CA ARG A 366 -21.94 5.63 7.95
C ARG A 366 -22.73 6.22 6.79
N SER A 367 -23.32 7.41 6.96
CA SER A 367 -24.05 8.12 5.91
C SER A 367 -23.17 8.61 4.75
N GLY A 368 -21.84 8.65 4.92
CA GLY A 368 -20.92 9.19 3.92
C GLY A 368 -19.49 8.73 4.16
N TRP A 369 -19.22 7.46 3.86
CA TRP A 369 -17.87 6.90 3.92
C TRP A 369 -17.09 7.17 2.63
N THR A 370 -15.93 7.79 2.79
CA THR A 370 -14.95 7.99 1.73
C THR A 370 -14.22 6.68 1.48
N PHE A 371 -14.35 6.16 0.27
CA PHE A 371 -13.56 5.01 -0.18
C PHE A 371 -12.14 5.42 -0.57
N GLU A 372 -11.97 6.47 -1.38
CA GLU A 372 -10.65 6.87 -1.88
C GLU A 372 -10.45 8.38 -1.73
N VAL A 373 -9.25 8.75 -1.31
CA VAL A 373 -8.80 10.15 -1.18
C VAL A 373 -7.37 10.26 -1.68
N ASP A 374 -7.08 11.39 -2.30
CA ASP A 374 -5.78 11.71 -2.87
C ASP A 374 -5.17 12.91 -2.12
N LEU A 375 -4.05 12.66 -1.45
CA LEU A 375 -3.31 13.63 -0.66
C LEU A 375 -1.97 13.93 -1.35
N ARG A 376 -1.75 15.22 -1.64
CA ARG A 376 -0.60 15.73 -2.37
C ARG A 376 -0.12 17.04 -1.74
N PRO A 377 1.19 17.35 -1.79
CA PRO A 377 1.66 18.68 -1.44
C PRO A 377 1.14 19.68 -2.48
N TRP A 378 0.87 20.92 -2.07
CA TRP A 378 0.25 21.95 -2.94
C TRP A 378 1.06 22.28 -4.21
N LYS A 379 2.35 21.96 -4.21
CA LYS A 379 3.28 22.20 -5.33
C LYS A 379 3.40 21.03 -6.31
N GLU A 380 2.78 19.88 -6.01
CA GLU A 380 2.85 18.70 -6.87
C GLU A 380 2.25 18.99 -8.25
N LYS A 381 3.00 18.68 -9.31
CA LYS A 381 2.53 18.82 -10.70
C LYS A 381 2.17 17.43 -11.22
N TRP A 382 0.87 17.13 -11.28
CA TRP A 382 0.37 15.80 -11.61
C TRP A 382 -0.33 15.72 -12.96
#